data_AF-X8J723-F1
#
_entry.id   AF-X8J723-F1
#
_cell.length_a   1.000
_cell.length_b   1.000
_cell.length_c   1.000
_cell.angle_alpha   90.00
_cell.angle_beta   90.00
_cell.angle_gamma   90.00
#
_symmetry.space_group_name_H-M   'P 1'
#
loop_
_entity.id
_entity.type
_entity.pdbx_description
1 polymer ?
#
loop_
_entity_poly.entity_id
_entity_poly.type
_entity_poly.pdbx_seq_one_letter_code
_entity_poly.pdbx_strand_id
1 'polypeptide(L)'
;MFFRTFSALFVMTGALAFPLSKRDVGVEKCTKRTSGYLTGAANQKFVISKDGKHVVYVAPGKGGLEVEFQECTPNFTKYPNSGDGPYVGHIYVPKVKKCLHVPSYNETYQLLLEDCYYSEDSGQFAYSFLQKGSNYYWSGATFGDGSLIQGKESGCTEGLYGYQGSGYGSARTEGYAAVACASDSDVKPFQIIKK
;
A
#
# COMPACT_ATOMS: atom_id res chain seq x y z
N MET A 1 53.92 27.45 46.30
CA MET A 1 52.97 26.47 45.77
C MET A 1 51.57 27.01 46.03
N PHE A 2 50.95 27.67 45.03
CA PHE A 2 49.62 28.28 45.16
C PHE A 2 48.64 27.43 44.34
N PHE A 3 47.73 26.72 45.01
CA PHE A 3 46.60 26.06 44.35
C PHE A 3 45.47 27.08 44.20
N ARG A 4 45.10 27.41 42.95
CA ARG A 4 43.88 28.15 42.65
C ARG A 4 42.76 27.15 42.35
N THR A 5 41.76 27.13 43.21
CA THR A 5 40.48 26.48 42.99
C THR A 5 39.71 27.25 41.91
N PHE A 6 39.39 26.57 40.80
CA PHE A 6 38.43 27.08 39.81
C PHE A 6 37.08 26.41 40.04
N SER A 7 36.14 27.15 40.60
CA SER A 7 34.72 26.78 40.59
C SER A 7 34.17 27.02 39.18
N ALA A 8 33.89 25.95 38.45
CA ALA A 8 33.18 26.02 37.18
C ALA A 8 31.67 26.14 37.44
N LEU A 9 31.11 27.32 37.15
CA LEU A 9 29.66 27.51 37.03
C LEU A 9 29.16 26.73 35.82
N PHE A 10 28.34 25.70 36.05
CA PHE A 10 27.52 25.08 35.01
C PHE A 10 26.40 26.05 34.63
N VAL A 11 26.56 26.69 33.47
CA VAL A 11 25.44 27.40 32.81
C VAL A 11 24.59 26.33 32.13
N MET A 12 23.46 25.97 32.74
CA MET A 12 22.41 25.23 32.03
C MET A 12 21.80 26.16 30.98
N THR A 13 22.22 26.01 29.73
CA THR A 13 21.47 26.54 28.59
C THR A 13 20.18 25.74 28.45
N GLY A 14 19.09 26.26 29.01
CA GLY A 14 17.75 25.79 28.72
C GLY A 14 17.48 25.99 27.23
N ALA A 15 17.60 24.91 26.46
CA ALA A 15 17.17 24.88 25.08
C ALA A 15 15.67 25.16 25.07
N LEU A 16 15.28 26.37 24.65
CA LEU A 16 13.91 26.71 24.32
C LEU A 16 13.46 25.72 23.24
N ALA A 17 12.66 24.73 23.62
CA ALA A 17 11.96 23.86 22.71
C ALA A 17 10.93 24.73 21.98
N PHE A 18 11.34 25.36 20.88
CA PHE A 18 10.41 25.97 19.95
C PHE A 18 9.39 24.89 19.55
N PRO A 19 8.08 25.18 19.58
CA PRO A 19 7.10 24.25 19.05
C PRO A 19 7.50 23.98 17.61
N LEU A 20 7.77 22.71 17.28
CA LEU A 20 8.08 22.29 15.92
C LEU A 20 6.96 22.83 15.03
N SER A 21 7.29 23.79 14.17
CA SER A 21 6.36 24.33 13.19
C SER A 21 5.68 23.17 12.50
N LYS A 22 4.33 23.14 12.52
CA LYS A 22 3.54 22.12 11.85
C LYS A 22 4.10 21.95 10.44
N ARG A 23 4.62 20.75 10.13
CA ARG A 23 5.23 20.46 8.83
C ARG A 23 4.18 20.73 7.75
N ASP A 24 4.51 21.55 6.77
CA ASP A 24 3.64 21.81 5.62
C ASP A 24 3.71 20.58 4.70
N VAL A 25 2.89 19.59 5.00
CA VAL A 25 2.70 18.38 4.21
C VAL A 25 1.35 18.44 3.55
N GLY A 26 1.29 18.02 2.29
CA GLY A 26 0.03 17.82 1.62
C GLY A 26 -0.82 16.83 2.43
N VAL A 27 -2.12 17.04 2.46
CA VAL A 27 -3.06 16.10 3.06
C VAL A 27 -3.79 15.40 1.93
N GLU A 28 -3.83 14.07 1.94
CA GLU A 28 -4.65 13.29 1.03
C GLU A 28 -5.92 12.83 1.73
N LYS A 29 -7.06 12.94 1.06
CA LYS A 29 -8.34 12.44 1.56
C LYS A 29 -8.78 11.27 0.69
N CYS A 30 -8.83 10.09 1.28
CA CYS A 30 -9.34 8.88 0.66
C CYS A 30 -10.86 8.75 0.84
N THR A 31 -11.58 8.54 -0.26
CA THR A 31 -13.03 8.36 -0.28
C THR A 31 -13.40 7.10 -1.03
N LYS A 32 -14.38 6.37 -0.52
CA LYS A 32 -14.82 5.12 -1.14
C LYS A 32 -15.37 5.37 -2.54
N ARG A 33 -14.79 4.67 -3.52
CA ARG A 33 -15.25 4.64 -4.90
C ARG A 33 -16.07 3.38 -5.21
N THR A 34 -15.62 2.22 -4.74
CA THR A 34 -16.35 0.95 -4.89
C THR A 34 -16.10 0.02 -3.71
N SER A 35 -16.93 -1.02 -3.58
CA SER A 35 -16.74 -2.09 -2.61
C SER A 35 -17.23 -3.43 -3.16
N GLY A 36 -16.71 -4.51 -2.59
CA GLY A 36 -16.99 -5.86 -3.05
C GLY A 36 -16.07 -6.90 -2.44
N TYR A 37 -16.00 -8.06 -3.08
CA TYR A 37 -15.01 -9.08 -2.78
C TYR A 37 -13.76 -8.86 -3.64
N LEU A 38 -12.59 -8.87 -3.00
CA LEU A 38 -11.32 -8.95 -3.71
C LEU A 38 -11.21 -10.34 -4.33
N THR A 39 -11.06 -10.38 -5.64
CA THR A 39 -11.07 -11.59 -6.45
C THR A 39 -10.00 -11.53 -7.52
N GLY A 40 -9.59 -12.69 -8.02
CA GLY A 40 -8.70 -12.81 -9.16
C GLY A 40 -9.28 -13.70 -10.25
N ALA A 41 -8.51 -13.92 -11.31
CA ALA A 41 -8.81 -14.87 -12.37
C ALA A 41 -9.14 -16.26 -11.83
N ALA A 42 -9.93 -17.03 -12.58
CA ALA A 42 -10.44 -18.35 -12.19
C ALA A 42 -11.15 -18.38 -10.81
N ASN A 43 -11.80 -17.27 -10.43
CA ASN A 43 -12.43 -17.08 -9.12
C ASN A 43 -11.44 -17.26 -7.95
N GLN A 44 -10.17 -16.85 -8.13
CA GLN A 44 -9.19 -16.80 -7.06
C GLN A 44 -9.77 -16.01 -5.89
N LYS A 45 -9.69 -16.62 -4.71
CA LYS A 45 -10.14 -16.02 -3.47
C LYS A 45 -8.97 -15.63 -2.58
N PHE A 46 -9.22 -14.56 -1.84
CA PHE A 46 -8.34 -14.01 -0.83
C PHE A 46 -9.10 -13.97 0.50
N VAL A 47 -8.42 -14.25 1.61
CA VAL A 47 -8.97 -14.06 2.96
C VAL A 47 -7.88 -13.57 3.90
N ILE A 48 -8.29 -13.05 5.05
CA ILE A 48 -7.36 -12.73 6.14
C ILE A 48 -6.86 -14.03 6.76
N SER A 49 -5.54 -14.15 6.94
CA SER A 49 -4.90 -15.26 7.67
C SER A 49 -5.33 -15.31 9.13
N LYS A 50 -5.04 -16.43 9.80
CA LYS A 50 -5.35 -16.63 11.23
C LYS A 50 -4.62 -15.64 12.15
N ASP A 51 -3.46 -15.15 11.76
CA ASP A 51 -2.70 -14.15 12.53
C ASP A 51 -3.26 -12.72 12.40
N GLY A 52 -4.25 -12.50 11.53
CA GLY A 52 -4.87 -11.20 11.31
C GLY A 52 -4.01 -10.19 10.56
N LYS A 53 -2.82 -10.58 10.08
CA LYS A 53 -1.84 -9.67 9.46
C LYS A 53 -1.64 -9.91 7.97
N HIS A 54 -1.78 -11.14 7.51
CA HIS A 54 -1.54 -11.49 6.11
C HIS A 54 -2.85 -11.68 5.35
N VAL A 55 -2.77 -11.58 4.03
CA VAL A 55 -3.77 -12.11 3.11
C VAL A 55 -3.28 -13.45 2.57
N VAL A 56 -4.15 -14.44 2.50
CA VAL A 56 -3.84 -15.78 1.99
C VAL A 56 -4.76 -16.16 0.84
N TYR A 57 -4.26 -17.00 -0.05
CA TYR A 57 -5.06 -17.69 -1.05
C TYR A 57 -5.91 -18.77 -0.40
N VAL A 58 -7.12 -18.97 -0.91
CA VAL A 58 -7.98 -20.10 -0.56
C VAL A 58 -8.63 -20.68 -1.80
N ALA A 59 -9.16 -21.90 -1.67
CA ALA A 59 -9.90 -22.57 -2.74
C ALA A 59 -10.95 -21.64 -3.39
N PRO A 60 -11.06 -21.63 -4.74
CA PRO A 60 -12.00 -20.80 -5.48
C PRO A 60 -13.47 -20.96 -5.06
N GLY A 61 -14.31 -19.95 -5.31
CA GLY A 61 -15.76 -20.02 -5.11
C GLY A 61 -16.42 -18.65 -4.90
N LYS A 62 -17.58 -18.60 -4.22
CA LYS A 62 -18.30 -17.35 -3.90
C LYS A 62 -17.85 -16.69 -2.59
N GLY A 63 -17.86 -15.36 -2.53
CA GLY A 63 -17.43 -14.57 -1.36
C GLY A 63 -15.91 -14.41 -1.26
N GLY A 64 -15.40 -13.98 -0.10
CA GLY A 64 -13.97 -13.80 0.13
C GLY A 64 -13.67 -12.60 1.01
N LEU A 65 -12.49 -12.02 0.83
CA LEU A 65 -12.05 -10.80 1.49
C LEU A 65 -12.87 -9.61 0.99
N GLU A 66 -13.67 -9.04 1.88
CA GLU A 66 -14.43 -7.83 1.60
C GLU A 66 -13.52 -6.61 1.67
N VAL A 67 -13.57 -5.79 0.63
CA VAL A 67 -12.74 -4.61 0.48
C VAL A 67 -13.51 -3.41 -0.05
N GLU A 68 -12.95 -2.23 0.16
CA GLU A 68 -13.34 -0.98 -0.49
C GLU A 68 -12.13 -0.43 -1.24
N PHE A 69 -12.30 -0.06 -2.51
CA PHE A 69 -11.32 0.81 -3.15
C PHE A 69 -11.66 2.24 -2.78
N GLN A 70 -10.73 2.91 -2.09
CA GLN A 70 -10.84 4.28 -1.67
C GLN A 70 -9.87 5.12 -2.50
N GLU A 71 -10.40 5.93 -3.41
CA GLU A 71 -9.62 6.87 -4.21
C GLU A 71 -9.18 8.03 -3.33
N CYS A 72 -7.93 8.43 -3.45
CA CYS A 72 -7.33 9.46 -2.62
C CYS A 72 -7.05 10.74 -3.42
N THR A 73 -7.33 11.90 -2.80
CA THR A 73 -7.24 13.23 -3.44
C THR A 73 -6.57 14.26 -2.51
N PRO A 74 -5.66 15.11 -3.00
CA PRO A 74 -5.18 15.17 -4.38
C PRO A 74 -4.29 13.96 -4.71
N ASN A 75 -4.37 13.45 -5.94
CA ASN A 75 -3.54 12.33 -6.37
C ASN A 75 -2.07 12.78 -6.41
N PHE A 76 -1.28 12.37 -5.43
CA PHE A 76 0.15 12.69 -5.35
C PHE A 76 1.01 11.81 -6.28
N THR A 77 0.43 10.80 -6.91
CA THR A 77 1.14 10.00 -7.91
C THR A 77 1.15 10.69 -9.27
N LYS A 78 2.04 10.23 -10.15
CA LYS A 78 2.16 10.74 -11.52
C LYS A 78 1.10 10.18 -12.49
N TYR A 79 0.15 9.38 -12.02
CA TYR A 79 -0.86 8.79 -12.89
C TYR A 79 -1.98 9.81 -13.17
N PRO A 80 -2.28 10.13 -14.44
CA PRO A 80 -3.34 11.09 -14.76
C PRO A 80 -4.73 10.46 -14.56
N ASN A 81 -5.62 11.14 -13.84
CA ASN A 81 -7.00 10.68 -13.67
C ASN A 81 -7.88 11.24 -14.81
N SER A 82 -8.49 10.38 -15.64
CA SER A 82 -9.48 10.79 -16.65
C SER A 82 -10.43 9.64 -17.00
N GLY A 83 -11.66 9.93 -17.46
CA GLY A 83 -12.59 8.90 -17.92
C GLY A 83 -12.84 7.80 -16.88
N ASP A 84 -12.56 6.54 -17.22
CA ASP A 84 -12.67 5.37 -16.33
C ASP A 84 -11.37 5.03 -15.56
N GLY A 85 -10.40 5.95 -15.52
CA GLY A 85 -9.15 5.84 -14.78
C GLY A 85 -7.92 6.12 -15.65
N PRO A 86 -6.70 6.01 -15.11
CA PRO A 86 -6.40 5.42 -13.81
C PRO A 86 -6.87 6.24 -12.60
N TYR A 87 -7.29 5.57 -11.53
CA TYR A 87 -7.53 6.18 -10.23
C TYR A 87 -6.62 5.57 -9.20
N VAL A 88 -6.03 6.41 -8.34
CA VAL A 88 -5.09 5.95 -7.31
C VAL A 88 -5.71 6.08 -5.93
N GLY A 89 -5.42 5.10 -5.09
CA GLY A 89 -5.71 5.18 -3.67
C GLY A 89 -5.41 3.86 -2.98
N HIS A 90 -6.27 3.46 -2.05
CA HIS A 90 -6.06 2.30 -1.20
C HIS A 90 -7.13 1.22 -1.39
N ILE A 91 -6.75 -0.03 -1.14
CA ILE A 91 -7.71 -1.10 -0.91
C ILE A 91 -7.87 -1.25 0.61
N TYR A 92 -8.96 -0.70 1.13
CA TYR A 92 -9.35 -0.76 2.54
C TYR A 92 -10.09 -2.05 2.85
N VAL A 93 -9.85 -2.63 4.02
CA VAL A 93 -10.49 -3.86 4.52
C VAL A 93 -11.35 -3.50 5.74
N PRO A 94 -12.67 -3.27 5.56
CA PRO A 94 -13.54 -2.76 6.62
C PRO A 94 -13.55 -3.61 7.89
N LYS A 95 -13.48 -4.94 7.74
CA LYS A 95 -13.55 -5.88 8.85
C LYS A 95 -12.47 -5.63 9.91
N VAL A 96 -11.28 -5.22 9.49
CA VAL A 96 -10.12 -4.99 10.38
C VAL A 96 -9.69 -3.52 10.43
N LYS A 97 -10.37 -2.64 9.68
CA LYS A 97 -10.07 -1.22 9.55
C LYS A 97 -8.62 -0.92 9.13
N LYS A 98 -8.08 -1.78 8.26
CA LYS A 98 -6.71 -1.69 7.74
C LYS A 98 -6.71 -1.62 6.22
N CYS A 99 -5.61 -1.19 5.62
CA CYS A 99 -5.39 -1.19 4.19
C CYS A 99 -4.48 -2.36 3.77
N LEU A 100 -4.65 -2.82 2.53
CA LEU A 100 -3.67 -3.74 1.93
C LEU A 100 -2.32 -3.04 1.81
N HIS A 101 -1.27 -3.76 2.15
CA HIS A 101 0.10 -3.26 2.24
C HIS A 101 1.08 -4.26 1.64
N VAL A 102 2.20 -3.76 1.11
CA VAL A 102 3.23 -4.59 0.46
C VAL A 102 4.61 -4.17 0.99
N PRO A 103 5.17 -4.84 2.02
CA PRO A 103 6.23 -4.28 2.87
C PRO A 103 7.65 -4.31 2.28
N SER A 104 7.92 -5.10 1.24
CA SER A 104 9.29 -5.40 0.78
C SER A 104 9.47 -5.09 -0.70
N TYR A 105 10.60 -4.47 -1.06
CA TYR A 105 11.02 -4.19 -2.44
C TYR A 105 12.11 -5.13 -2.96
N ASN A 106 12.45 -6.18 -2.20
CA ASN A 106 13.67 -6.95 -2.49
C ASN A 106 13.48 -8.43 -2.85
N GLU A 107 12.43 -9.17 -2.42
CA GLU A 107 12.34 -10.62 -2.75
C GLU A 107 10.90 -11.20 -2.84
N THR A 108 10.03 -10.97 -1.85
CA THR A 108 8.62 -11.40 -1.91
C THR A 108 7.68 -10.29 -1.45
N TYR A 109 6.85 -9.80 -2.35
CA TYR A 109 5.89 -8.73 -2.11
C TYR A 109 4.57 -9.29 -1.54
N GLN A 110 4.62 -9.83 -0.32
CA GLN A 110 3.42 -10.38 0.33
C GLN A 110 2.38 -9.28 0.60
N LEU A 111 1.11 -9.63 0.47
CA LEU A 111 -0.01 -8.78 0.86
C LEU A 111 -0.24 -8.87 2.37
N LEU A 112 -0.02 -7.75 3.03
CA LEU A 112 -0.26 -7.54 4.45
C LEU A 112 -1.44 -6.62 4.70
N LEU A 113 -1.83 -6.52 5.97
CA LEU A 113 -2.81 -5.59 6.50
C LEU A 113 -2.11 -4.63 7.46
N GLU A 114 -2.04 -3.35 7.09
CA GLU A 114 -1.47 -2.29 7.92
C GLU A 114 -2.39 -1.08 8.03
N ASP A 115 -2.04 -0.17 8.92
CA ASP A 115 -2.76 1.09 9.06
C ASP A 115 -2.71 1.90 7.75
N CYS A 116 -3.77 2.65 7.46
CA CYS A 116 -3.88 3.40 6.21
C CYS A 116 -3.11 4.73 6.31
N TYR A 117 -1.86 4.76 5.84
CA TYR A 117 -0.89 5.85 6.07
C TYR A 117 -1.18 7.23 5.42
N TYR A 118 -2.25 7.40 4.63
CA TYR A 118 -2.46 8.64 3.84
C TYR A 118 -3.65 9.50 4.23
N SER A 119 -4.43 9.16 5.28
CA SER A 119 -5.61 9.98 5.56
C SER A 119 -5.29 11.44 5.95
N GLU A 120 -4.07 11.76 6.41
CA GLU A 120 -3.74 13.08 6.99
C GLU A 120 -2.27 13.56 6.85
N ASP A 121 -1.35 12.85 6.18
CA ASP A 121 0.08 13.21 6.13
C ASP A 121 0.81 12.69 4.87
N SER A 122 1.09 13.58 3.90
CA SER A 122 1.88 13.21 2.71
C SER A 122 3.33 12.88 3.02
N GLY A 123 3.79 12.96 4.27
CA GLY A 123 5.16 12.65 4.66
C GLY A 123 5.50 11.18 4.82
N GLN A 124 4.50 10.31 4.78
CA GLN A 124 4.61 8.89 5.07
C GLN A 124 4.84 8.09 3.77
N PHE A 125 5.35 6.86 3.85
CA PHE A 125 5.45 5.99 2.67
C PHE A 125 4.05 5.53 2.23
N ALA A 126 3.65 5.81 1.00
CA ALA A 126 2.36 5.34 0.44
C ALA A 126 2.46 3.93 -0.05
N TYR A 127 1.38 3.18 0.06
CA TYR A 127 1.20 1.96 -0.73
C TYR A 127 -0.01 2.18 -1.60
N SER A 128 0.24 2.42 -2.89
CA SER A 128 -0.78 2.87 -3.81
C SER A 128 -1.30 1.70 -4.64
N PHE A 129 -2.61 1.62 -4.73
CA PHE A 129 -3.31 0.77 -5.68
C PHE A 129 -3.89 1.63 -6.80
N LEU A 130 -3.81 1.11 -8.01
CA LEU A 130 -4.27 1.73 -9.24
C LEU A 130 -5.48 0.96 -9.77
N GLN A 131 -6.60 1.65 -9.96
CA GLN A 131 -7.72 1.15 -10.75
C GLN A 131 -7.55 1.58 -12.20
N LYS A 132 -7.46 0.63 -13.14
CA LYS A 132 -7.48 0.86 -14.59
C LYS A 132 -8.64 0.07 -15.20
N GLY A 133 -9.75 0.74 -15.52
CA GLY A 133 -11.00 0.07 -15.87
C GLY A 133 -11.54 -0.76 -14.70
N SER A 134 -11.79 -2.06 -14.91
CA SER A 134 -12.21 -3.00 -13.85
C SER A 134 -11.07 -3.65 -13.08
N ASN A 135 -9.82 -3.39 -13.48
CA ASN A 135 -8.64 -4.06 -12.94
C ASN A 135 -7.95 -3.20 -11.90
N TYR A 136 -7.44 -3.85 -10.86
CA TYR A 136 -6.70 -3.23 -9.78
C TYR A 136 -5.28 -3.80 -9.73
N TYR A 137 -4.31 -2.91 -9.57
CA TYR A 137 -2.89 -3.23 -9.50
C TYR A 137 -2.28 -2.56 -8.28
N TRP A 138 -1.28 -3.19 -7.69
CA TRP A 138 -0.35 -2.45 -6.84
C TRP A 138 0.56 -1.64 -7.77
N SER A 139 0.65 -0.32 -7.59
CA SER A 139 1.41 0.58 -8.47
C SER A 139 2.73 1.05 -7.86
N GLY A 140 3.16 0.38 -6.79
CA GLY A 140 4.33 0.75 -6.01
C GLY A 140 3.99 1.52 -4.75
N ALA A 141 5.03 2.09 -4.16
CA ALA A 141 4.90 3.08 -3.11
C ALA A 141 5.17 4.48 -3.60
N THR A 142 4.84 5.48 -2.79
CA THR A 142 5.17 6.87 -3.09
C THR A 142 5.94 7.45 -1.92
N PHE A 143 7.05 8.14 -2.21
CA PHE A 143 7.72 9.00 -1.23
C PHE A 143 6.86 10.22 -0.93
N GLY A 144 7.19 10.93 0.14
CA GLY A 144 6.38 12.08 0.56
C GLY A 144 6.43 13.31 -0.34
N ASP A 145 7.27 13.28 -1.39
CA ASP A 145 7.33 14.26 -2.47
C ASP A 145 6.48 13.84 -3.70
N GLY A 146 5.73 12.73 -3.62
CA GLY A 146 4.94 12.21 -4.73
C GLY A 146 5.72 11.35 -5.74
N SER A 147 7.03 11.16 -5.53
CA SER A 147 7.82 10.30 -6.40
C SER A 147 7.53 8.81 -6.13
N LEU A 148 7.28 8.05 -7.20
CA LEU A 148 6.95 6.63 -7.11
C LEU A 148 8.20 5.79 -6.87
N ILE A 149 8.13 4.92 -5.85
CA ILE A 149 9.00 3.77 -5.62
C ILE A 149 8.34 2.57 -6.27
N GLN A 150 8.77 2.25 -7.49
CA GLN A 150 8.39 1.02 -8.16
C GLN A 150 9.45 -0.05 -7.81
N GLY A 151 9.02 -1.30 -7.61
CA GLY A 151 9.91 -2.41 -7.24
C GLY A 151 11.13 -2.53 -8.15
N LYS A 152 12.20 -3.13 -7.63
CA LYS A 152 13.54 -3.22 -8.29
C LYS A 152 13.60 -4.15 -9.51
N GLU A 153 12.49 -4.77 -9.90
CA GLU A 153 12.50 -5.78 -10.94
C GLU A 153 12.66 -5.13 -12.31
N SER A 154 13.89 -5.22 -12.84
CA SER A 154 14.23 -4.83 -14.20
C SER A 154 13.34 -5.59 -15.18
N GLY A 155 12.36 -4.90 -15.78
CA GLY A 155 11.39 -5.52 -16.69
C GLY A 155 9.94 -5.12 -16.42
N CYS A 156 9.63 -4.61 -15.22
CA CYS A 156 8.30 -4.08 -14.92
C CYS A 156 8.09 -2.68 -15.49
N THR A 157 8.10 -2.59 -16.82
CA THR A 157 8.14 -1.34 -17.60
C THR A 157 6.96 -0.39 -17.34
N GLU A 158 5.80 -0.92 -16.94
CA GLU A 158 4.64 -0.10 -16.53
C GLU A 158 4.58 0.17 -15.02
N GLY A 159 5.44 -0.47 -14.21
CA GLY A 159 5.44 -0.33 -12.75
C GLY A 159 4.18 -0.87 -12.07
N LEU A 160 3.46 -1.78 -12.74
CA LEU A 160 2.22 -2.38 -12.26
C LEU A 160 2.46 -3.80 -11.79
N TYR A 161 1.91 -4.12 -10.63
CA TYR A 161 2.07 -5.41 -9.99
C TYR A 161 0.69 -6.01 -9.74
N GLY A 162 0.50 -7.23 -10.21
CA GLY A 162 -0.72 -8.02 -9.98
C GLY A 162 -0.47 -9.06 -8.89
N TYR A 163 -1.49 -9.85 -8.54
CA TYR A 163 -1.27 -11.00 -7.67
C TYR A 163 -0.63 -12.16 -8.44
N GLN A 164 0.18 -12.95 -7.75
CA GLN A 164 0.83 -14.12 -8.33
C GLN A 164 -0.10 -15.35 -8.28
N GLY A 165 -0.61 -15.79 -9.43
CA GLY A 165 -1.39 -17.01 -9.56
C GLY A 165 -0.52 -18.28 -9.46
N SER A 166 -1.14 -19.45 -9.69
CA SER A 166 -0.35 -20.65 -9.98
C SER A 166 0.01 -20.68 -11.47
N GLY A 167 1.06 -21.42 -11.81
CA GLY A 167 1.52 -21.55 -13.20
C GLY A 167 0.36 -21.84 -14.17
N TYR A 168 0.47 -21.29 -15.38
CA TYR A 168 -0.55 -21.42 -16.43
C TYR A 168 -1.92 -20.76 -16.12
N GLY A 169 -1.95 -19.77 -15.22
CA GLY A 169 -3.15 -18.96 -14.95
C GLY A 169 -4.21 -19.66 -14.10
N SER A 170 -3.83 -20.74 -13.40
CA SER A 170 -4.69 -21.42 -12.45
C SER A 170 -4.77 -20.65 -11.11
N ALA A 171 -5.80 -20.94 -10.32
CA ALA A 171 -5.96 -20.35 -8.99
C ALA A 171 -5.15 -21.12 -7.94
N ARG A 172 -4.41 -20.40 -7.09
CA ARG A 172 -3.77 -20.93 -5.88
C ARG A 172 -4.83 -21.24 -4.83
N THR A 173 -4.67 -22.36 -4.16
CA THR A 173 -5.60 -22.81 -3.11
C THR A 173 -5.10 -22.56 -1.69
N GLU A 174 -3.82 -22.20 -1.53
CA GLU A 174 -3.17 -21.98 -0.24
C GLU A 174 -1.92 -21.08 -0.37
N GLY A 175 -1.36 -20.71 0.78
CA GLY A 175 -0.17 -19.86 0.88
C GLY A 175 -0.49 -18.37 0.99
N TYR A 176 0.53 -17.58 1.31
CA TYR A 176 0.39 -16.12 1.39
C TYR A 176 0.16 -15.52 0.01
N ALA A 177 -0.81 -14.60 -0.05
CA ALA A 177 -1.02 -13.79 -1.22
C ALA A 177 0.16 -12.85 -1.41
N ALA A 178 0.66 -12.78 -2.63
CA ALA A 178 1.79 -11.93 -2.99
C ALA A 178 1.51 -11.23 -4.31
N VAL A 179 2.11 -10.07 -4.49
CA VAL A 179 2.15 -9.39 -5.77
C VAL A 179 3.49 -9.64 -6.48
N ALA A 180 3.49 -9.54 -7.79
CA ALA A 180 4.69 -9.66 -8.63
C ALA A 180 4.47 -8.83 -9.90
N CYS A 181 5.50 -8.68 -10.73
CA CYS A 181 5.37 -7.82 -11.89
C CYS A 181 4.30 -8.32 -12.86
N ALA A 182 3.41 -7.43 -13.31
CA ALA A 182 2.30 -7.78 -14.21
C ALA A 182 2.75 -8.19 -15.62
N SER A 183 4.04 -8.07 -15.97
CA SER A 183 4.59 -8.63 -17.21
C SER A 183 4.72 -10.15 -17.17
N ASP A 184 4.72 -10.76 -15.98
CA ASP A 184 4.89 -12.20 -15.83
C ASP A 184 3.59 -12.94 -16.16
N SER A 185 3.72 -14.07 -16.86
CA SER A 185 2.57 -14.80 -17.41
C SER A 185 1.63 -15.37 -16.35
N ASP A 186 2.14 -15.67 -15.15
CA ASP A 186 1.39 -16.17 -13.99
C ASP A 186 0.85 -15.05 -13.09
N VAL A 187 1.16 -13.80 -13.39
CA VAL A 187 0.67 -12.64 -12.65
C VAL A 187 -0.60 -12.09 -13.31
N LYS A 188 -1.60 -11.75 -12.47
CA LYS A 188 -2.92 -11.27 -12.93
C LYS A 188 -3.37 -10.06 -12.12
N PRO A 189 -4.16 -9.14 -12.72
CA PRO A 189 -4.76 -8.05 -11.96
C PRO A 189 -5.77 -8.58 -10.93
N PHE A 190 -5.96 -7.81 -9.87
CA PHE A 190 -7.11 -8.00 -8.98
C PHE A 190 -8.38 -7.44 -9.60
N GLN A 191 -9.52 -7.94 -9.13
CA GLN A 191 -10.85 -7.43 -9.42
C GLN A 191 -11.64 -7.26 -8.12
N ILE A 192 -12.53 -6.27 -8.09
CA ILE A 192 -13.49 -6.07 -7.00
C ILE A 192 -14.89 -6.33 -7.56
N ILE A 193 -15.44 -7.50 -7.22
CA ILE A 193 -16.78 -7.91 -7.66
C ILE A 193 -17.79 -7.51 -6.59
N LYS A 194 -18.85 -6.81 -7.00
CA LYS A 194 -19.93 -6.40 -6.10
C LYS A 194 -20.54 -7.62 -5.40
N LYS A 195 -20.91 -7.43 -4.14
CA LYS A 195 -21.58 -8.45 -3.33
C LYS A 195 -22.93 -8.84 -3.92
#